data_AF-A0A382J3C6-F1
#
_entry.id   AF-A0A382J3C6-F1
#
_cell.length_a   1.000
_cell.length_b   1.000
_cell.length_c   1.000
_cell.angle_alpha   90.00
_cell.angle_beta   90.00
_cell.angle_gamma   90.00
#
_symmetry.space_group_name_H-M   'P 1'
#
loop_
_entity.id
_entity.type
_entity.pdbx_description
1 polymer ?
#
loop_
_entity_poly.entity_id
_entity_poly.type
_entity_poly.pdbx_seq_one_letter_code
_entity_poly.pdbx_strand_id
1 'polypeptide(L)'
;MKVTLTVIALMALILGAVSSQSPSEARLQAQLRRLFPSATAFSQKEGSPPHFKAYEGSVGAGRKMLTGFAFWTTELEPLERGYDGPIKILAGVDTTGTLTGIIVVDHREPYGYFSIDPEQFAEQFVNKSIRDA
;
A
#
# COMPACT_ATOMS: atom_id res chain seq x y z
N MET A 1 -43.47 23.95 -7.16
CA MET A 1 -42.99 23.53 -5.82
C MET A 1 -42.66 22.04 -5.72
N LYS A 2 -43.51 21.09 -6.15
CA LYS A 2 -43.20 19.65 -6.04
C LYS A 2 -41.95 19.20 -6.83
N VAL A 3 -41.78 19.69 -8.06
CA VAL A 3 -40.62 19.35 -8.92
C VAL A 3 -39.29 19.88 -8.37
N THR A 4 -39.30 21.07 -7.75
CA THR A 4 -38.11 21.70 -7.19
C THR A 4 -37.59 20.97 -5.95
N LEU A 5 -38.49 20.44 -5.11
CA LEU A 5 -38.10 19.61 -3.95
C LEU A 5 -37.49 18.26 -4.38
N THR A 6 -37.99 17.64 -5.45
CA THR A 6 -37.45 16.36 -5.94
C THR A 6 -36.04 16.49 -6.49
N VAL A 7 -35.72 17.61 -7.16
CA VAL A 7 -34.37 17.88 -7.70
C VAL A 7 -33.37 18.15 -6.57
N ILE A 8 -33.78 18.85 -5.51
CA ILE A 8 -32.93 19.09 -4.33
C ILE A 8 -32.66 17.78 -3.57
N ALA A 9 -33.67 16.92 -3.42
CA ALA A 9 -33.50 15.60 -2.80
C ALA A 9 -32.57 14.68 -3.61
N LEU A 10 -32.63 14.76 -4.95
CA LEU A 10 -31.73 13.99 -5.82
C LEU A 10 -30.30 14.54 -5.77
N MET A 11 -30.10 15.87 -5.74
CA MET A 11 -28.77 16.47 -5.54
C MET A 11 -28.16 16.13 -4.17
N ALA A 12 -28.97 16.07 -3.11
CA ALA A 12 -28.52 15.66 -1.78
C ALA A 12 -28.08 14.19 -1.73
N LEU A 13 -28.72 13.31 -2.50
CA LEU A 13 -28.31 11.89 -2.61
C LEU A 13 -26.96 11.73 -3.31
N ILE A 14 -26.65 12.58 -4.30
CA ILE A 14 -25.40 12.51 -5.07
C ILE A 14 -24.23 13.06 -4.24
N LEU A 15 -24.46 14.03 -3.34
CA LEU A 15 -23.45 14.53 -2.40
C LEU A 15 -23.22 13.60 -1.19
N GLY A 16 -24.16 12.70 -0.87
CA GLY A 16 -24.05 11.76 0.25
C GLY A 16 -23.12 10.58 0.02
N ALA A 17 -22.64 10.37 -1.22
CA ALA A 17 -21.70 9.30 -1.56
C ALA A 17 -20.23 9.69 -1.37
N VAL A 18 -19.93 10.64 -0.48
CA VAL A 18 -18.57 10.85 0.02
C VAL A 18 -18.19 9.58 0.76
N SER A 19 -17.41 8.73 0.09
CA SER A 19 -16.87 7.49 0.65
C SER A 19 -16.01 7.87 1.85
N SER A 20 -16.50 7.63 3.06
CA SER A 20 -15.68 7.75 4.26
C SER A 20 -14.64 6.64 4.22
N GLN A 21 -13.45 6.92 3.68
CA GLN A 21 -12.33 6.00 3.78
C GLN A 21 -12.07 5.73 5.25
N SER A 22 -12.00 4.45 5.62
CA SER A 22 -11.66 4.09 7.00
C SER A 22 -10.23 4.56 7.33
N PRO A 23 -9.92 4.88 8.61
CA PRO A 23 -8.57 5.29 8.99
C PRO A 23 -7.47 4.29 8.59
N SER A 24 -7.79 2.99 8.58
CA SER A 24 -6.88 1.93 8.15
C SER A 24 -6.59 1.98 6.64
N GLU A 25 -7.60 2.24 5.81
CA GLU A 25 -7.42 2.41 4.36
C GLU A 25 -6.61 3.67 4.03
N ALA A 26 -6.87 4.78 4.73
CA ALA A 26 -6.11 6.01 4.57
C ALA A 26 -4.62 5.79 4.92
N ARG A 27 -4.35 5.08 6.03
CA ARG A 27 -2.97 4.71 6.44
C ARG A 27 -2.31 3.81 5.40
N LEU A 28 -3.01 2.80 4.89
CA LEU A 28 -2.50 1.92 3.84
C LEU A 28 -2.18 2.70 2.55
N GLN A 29 -3.07 3.58 2.11
CA GLN A 29 -2.83 4.42 0.94
C GLN A 29 -1.60 5.32 1.12
N ALA A 30 -1.39 5.88 2.31
CA ALA A 30 -0.20 6.65 2.62
C ALA A 30 1.08 5.79 2.57
N GLN A 31 1.02 4.56 3.10
CA GLN A 31 2.12 3.59 3.05
C GLN A 31 2.47 3.19 1.60
N LEU A 32 1.46 2.93 0.77
CA LEU A 32 1.66 2.61 -0.66
C LEU A 32 2.30 3.79 -1.42
N ARG A 33 1.85 5.03 -1.15
CA ARG A 33 2.47 6.24 -1.72
C ARG A 33 3.90 6.45 -1.26
N ARG A 34 4.23 6.10 -0.01
CA ARG A 34 5.62 6.14 0.49
C ARG A 34 6.52 5.16 -0.28
N LEU A 35 6.02 3.95 -0.57
CA LEU A 35 6.77 2.94 -1.33
C LEU A 35 6.84 3.23 -2.84
N PHE A 36 5.87 3.96 -3.38
CA PHE A 36 5.81 4.32 -4.80
C PHE A 36 5.44 5.80 -4.99
N PRO A 37 6.39 6.74 -4.77
CA PRO A 37 6.10 8.18 -4.82
C PRO A 37 5.58 8.68 -6.17
N SER A 38 5.98 8.04 -7.28
CA SER A 38 5.53 8.39 -8.64
C SER A 38 4.20 7.73 -9.05
N ALA A 39 3.65 6.82 -8.23
CA ALA A 39 2.41 6.14 -8.58
C ALA A 39 1.21 7.09 -8.45
N THR A 40 0.37 7.09 -9.49
CA THR A 40 -0.87 7.87 -9.57
C THR A 40 -2.10 7.04 -9.17
N ALA A 41 -1.98 5.71 -9.15
CA ALA A 41 -3.05 4.81 -8.72
C ALA A 41 -2.50 3.49 -8.16
N PHE A 42 -3.30 2.85 -7.30
CA PHE A 42 -3.06 1.50 -6.81
C PHE A 42 -4.27 0.60 -7.10
N SER A 43 -4.05 -0.70 -7.34
CA SER A 43 -5.15 -1.67 -7.39
C SER A 43 -5.75 -1.90 -6.00
N GLN A 44 -6.92 -2.54 -5.95
CA GLN A 44 -7.29 -3.29 -4.76
C GLN A 44 -6.32 -4.47 -4.56
N LYS A 45 -6.30 -5.02 -3.35
CA LYS A 45 -5.49 -6.21 -3.06
C LYS A 45 -6.04 -7.40 -3.83
N GLU A 46 -5.21 -8.06 -4.62
CA GLU A 46 -5.60 -9.16 -5.51
C GLU A 46 -4.46 -10.16 -5.73
N GLY A 47 -4.73 -11.25 -6.46
CA GLY A 47 -3.70 -12.22 -6.87
C GLY A 47 -3.34 -13.28 -5.81
N SER A 48 -2.40 -14.15 -6.19
CA SER A 48 -1.82 -15.19 -5.33
C SER A 48 -0.31 -15.29 -5.62
N PRO A 49 0.59 -14.94 -4.68
CA PRO A 49 0.29 -14.39 -3.35
C PRO A 49 -0.41 -13.02 -3.42
N PRO A 50 -1.20 -12.63 -2.39
CA PRO A 50 -1.94 -11.37 -2.40
C PRO A 50 -1.04 -10.13 -2.47
N HIS A 51 -1.36 -9.18 -3.36
CA HIS A 51 -0.56 -7.98 -3.58
C HIS A 51 -1.40 -6.79 -4.09
N PHE A 52 -0.83 -5.60 -4.00
CA PHE A 52 -1.28 -4.38 -4.65
C PHE A 52 -0.39 -4.09 -5.86
N LYS A 53 -0.96 -3.57 -6.94
CA LYS A 53 -0.23 -3.07 -8.10
C LYS A 53 -0.12 -1.56 -8.02
N ALA A 54 1.07 -1.01 -8.25
CA ALA A 54 1.31 0.41 -8.37
C ALA A 54 1.33 0.81 -9.85
N TYR A 55 0.64 1.90 -10.18
CA TYR A 55 0.55 2.40 -11.55
C TYR A 55 0.97 3.86 -11.65
N GLU A 56 1.65 4.20 -12.73
CA GLU A 56 1.95 5.57 -13.14
C GLU A 56 1.21 5.93 -14.43
N GLY A 57 0.95 7.23 -14.64
CA GLY A 57 0.31 7.77 -15.84
C GLY A 57 -0.94 8.59 -15.55
N SER A 58 -1.35 9.39 -16.54
CA SER A 58 -2.46 10.35 -16.41
C SER A 58 -3.82 9.70 -16.68
N VAL A 59 -4.82 10.14 -15.91
CA VAL A 59 -6.25 9.88 -16.14
C VAL A 59 -6.67 10.66 -17.40
N GLY A 60 -6.35 10.14 -18.58
CA GLY A 60 -6.71 10.77 -19.85
C GLY A 60 -6.11 10.10 -21.09
N ALA A 61 -4.89 9.55 -20.98
CA ALA A 61 -4.20 8.91 -22.10
C ALA A 61 -4.52 7.40 -22.26
N GLY A 62 -5.45 6.87 -21.47
CA GLY A 62 -5.91 5.48 -21.55
C GLY A 62 -4.90 4.39 -21.15
N ARG A 63 -3.62 4.72 -20.91
CA ARG A 63 -2.60 3.77 -20.44
C ARG A 63 -2.14 4.09 -19.04
N LYS A 64 -2.43 3.17 -18.11
CA LYS A 64 -1.76 3.05 -16.81
C LYS A 64 -0.57 2.11 -16.99
N MET A 65 0.63 2.57 -16.67
CA MET A 65 1.84 1.76 -16.70
C MET A 65 2.00 1.08 -15.34
N LEU A 66 2.13 -0.24 -15.31
CA LEU A 66 2.46 -0.98 -14.09
C LEU A 66 3.91 -0.69 -13.72
N THR A 67 4.15 -0.12 -12.54
CA THR A 67 5.49 0.27 -12.08
C THR A 67 6.02 -0.63 -10.98
N GLY A 68 5.15 -1.37 -10.28
CA GLY A 68 5.58 -2.33 -9.28
C GLY A 68 4.44 -2.96 -8.50
N PHE A 69 4.83 -3.68 -7.45
CA PHE A 69 3.96 -4.45 -6.58
C PHE A 69 4.26 -4.16 -5.12
N ALA A 70 3.23 -4.06 -4.29
CA ALA A 70 3.37 -4.04 -2.84
C ALA A 70 2.70 -5.27 -2.23
N PHE A 71 3.32 -5.89 -1.24
CA PHE A 71 2.75 -7.08 -0.58
C PHE A 71 3.17 -7.16 0.88
N TRP A 72 2.39 -7.88 1.68
CA TRP A 72 2.70 -8.18 3.07
C TRP A 72 3.59 -9.41 3.15
N THR A 73 4.74 -9.32 3.83
CA THR A 73 5.64 -10.48 4.01
C THR A 73 4.95 -11.65 4.68
N THR A 74 4.07 -11.38 5.65
CA THR A 74 3.27 -12.40 6.36
C THR A 74 2.21 -13.08 5.50
N GLU A 75 1.90 -12.54 4.32
CA GLU A 75 0.98 -13.18 3.36
C GLU A 75 1.74 -13.93 2.27
N LEU A 76 3.02 -13.61 2.09
CA LEU A 76 3.93 -14.35 1.23
C LEU A 76 4.46 -15.59 1.95
N GLU A 77 4.95 -15.43 3.17
CA GLU A 77 5.45 -16.50 4.03
C GLU A 77 4.78 -16.42 5.42
N PRO A 78 3.60 -17.04 5.60
CA PRO A 78 2.81 -16.92 6.82
C PRO A 78 3.42 -17.57 8.06
N LEU A 79 4.39 -18.46 7.88
CA LEU A 79 5.01 -19.21 8.98
C LEU A 79 6.28 -18.54 9.51
N GLU A 80 6.81 -17.53 8.82
CA GLU A 80 8.00 -16.78 9.25
C GLU A 80 7.73 -15.99 10.54
N ARG A 81 8.68 -16.03 11.48
CA ARG A 81 8.56 -15.40 12.81
C ARG A 81 9.90 -14.89 13.31
N GLY A 82 9.87 -13.74 13.98
CA GLY A 82 10.91 -13.29 14.88
C GLY A 82 10.83 -13.99 16.25
N TYR A 83 11.37 -13.36 17.28
CA TYR A 83 11.40 -13.95 18.62
C TYR A 83 10.01 -13.99 19.26
N ASP A 84 9.22 -12.91 19.14
CA ASP A 84 7.86 -12.84 19.69
C ASP A 84 6.79 -12.85 18.59
N GLY A 85 7.00 -13.69 17.58
CA GLY A 85 6.01 -13.97 16.53
C GLY A 85 6.22 -13.20 15.23
N PRO A 86 5.16 -12.96 14.44
CA PRO A 86 5.30 -12.44 13.08
C PRO A 86 5.73 -10.97 13.10
N ILE A 87 6.60 -10.61 12.15
CA ILE A 87 6.96 -9.23 11.84
C ILE A 87 6.25 -8.87 10.54
N LYS A 88 5.24 -8.01 10.63
CA LYS A 88 4.43 -7.60 9.48
C LYS A 88 5.11 -6.47 8.75
N ILE A 89 5.66 -6.76 7.56
CA ILE A 89 6.34 -5.79 6.72
C ILE A 89 5.56 -5.60 5.42
N LEU A 90 5.31 -4.36 5.03
CA LEU A 90 4.88 -4.02 3.67
C LEU A 90 6.14 -3.80 2.82
N ALA A 91 6.35 -4.67 1.83
CA ALA A 91 7.47 -4.54 0.89
C ALA A 91 6.97 -3.99 -0.45
N GLY A 92 7.72 -3.06 -1.04
CA GLY A 92 7.52 -2.56 -2.40
C GLY A 92 8.64 -3.07 -3.31
N VAL A 93 8.27 -3.62 -4.46
CA VAL A 93 9.20 -4.06 -5.51
C VAL A 93 8.78 -3.50 -6.86
N ASP A 94 9.73 -3.00 -7.64
CA ASP A 94 9.46 -2.58 -9.01
C ASP A 94 9.35 -3.78 -9.97
N THR A 95 9.03 -3.52 -11.23
CA THR A 95 8.90 -4.58 -12.25
C THR A 95 10.22 -5.24 -12.65
N THR A 96 11.37 -4.71 -12.21
CA THR A 96 12.69 -5.30 -12.44
C THR A 96 13.12 -6.25 -11.32
N GLY A 97 12.42 -6.23 -10.19
CA GLY A 97 12.79 -6.96 -8.97
C GLY A 97 13.62 -6.14 -7.99
N THR A 98 13.66 -4.82 -8.13
CA THR A 98 14.36 -3.92 -7.20
C THR A 98 13.41 -3.45 -6.12
N LEU A 99 13.85 -3.54 -4.86
CA LEU A 99 13.07 -3.04 -3.72
C LEU A 99 12.98 -1.52 -3.78
N THR A 100 11.76 -1.01 -3.87
CA THR A 100 11.49 0.43 -3.75
C THR A 100 11.50 0.89 -2.28
N GLY A 101 11.32 -0.06 -1.36
CA GLY A 101 11.46 0.13 0.09
C GLY A 101 10.67 -0.90 0.89
N ILE A 102 10.75 -0.80 2.21
CA ILE A 102 9.94 -1.56 3.14
C ILE A 102 9.32 -0.65 4.22
N ILE A 103 8.25 -1.11 4.86
CA ILE A 103 7.66 -0.49 6.04
C ILE A 103 7.35 -1.59 7.05
N VAL A 104 7.99 -1.53 8.22
CA VAL A 104 7.60 -2.36 9.37
C VAL A 104 6.28 -1.79 9.92
N VAL A 105 5.22 -2.60 9.89
CA VAL A 105 3.86 -2.15 10.20
C VAL A 105 3.38 -2.61 11.56
N ASP A 106 3.74 -3.83 11.97
CA ASP A 106 3.34 -4.41 13.25
C ASP A 106 4.29 -5.55 13.66
N HIS A 107 4.62 -5.64 14.94
CA HIS A 107 5.44 -6.71 15.55
C HIS A 107 5.36 -6.63 17.08
N ARG A 108 5.94 -7.63 17.75
CA ARG A 108 6.02 -7.70 19.23
C ARG A 108 7.44 -7.90 19.77
N GLU A 109 8.46 -7.66 18.93
CA GLU A 109 9.85 -7.85 19.32
C GLU A 109 10.26 -6.98 20.54
N PRO A 110 10.89 -7.57 21.58
CA PRO A 110 11.22 -6.88 22.84
C PRO A 110 12.27 -5.76 22.70
N TYR A 111 12.89 -5.65 21.53
CA TYR A 111 14.00 -4.75 21.22
C TYR A 111 13.82 -4.01 19.89
N GLY A 112 12.58 -3.90 19.40
CA GLY A 112 12.27 -3.21 18.14
C GLY A 112 12.92 -1.82 18.02
N TYR A 113 12.87 -1.05 19.11
CA TYR A 113 13.29 0.36 19.14
C TYR A 113 14.75 0.64 18.72
N PHE A 114 15.66 -0.34 18.82
CA PHE A 114 17.04 -0.20 18.34
C PHE A 114 17.39 -1.19 17.23
N SER A 115 16.45 -2.05 16.83
CA SER A 115 16.67 -3.07 15.80
C SER A 115 15.88 -2.77 14.52
N ILE A 116 14.57 -2.98 14.53
CA ILE A 116 13.72 -2.94 13.32
C ILE A 116 12.83 -1.69 13.21
N ASP A 117 12.61 -0.97 14.30
CA ASP A 117 11.78 0.26 14.34
C ASP A 117 12.50 1.49 13.76
N PRO A 118 13.84 1.67 13.91
CA PRO A 118 14.52 2.83 13.36
C PRO A 118 14.40 2.91 11.84
N GLU A 119 14.29 4.12 11.29
CA GLU A 119 14.16 4.31 9.83
C GLU A 119 15.37 3.73 9.07
N GLN A 120 16.55 3.74 9.68
CA GLN A 120 17.77 3.17 9.11
C GLN A 120 17.62 1.68 8.80
N PHE A 121 16.80 0.96 9.58
CA PHE A 121 16.50 -0.44 9.28
C PHE A 121 15.77 -0.57 7.94
N ALA A 122 14.79 0.28 7.65
CA ALA A 122 14.06 0.24 6.38
C ALA A 122 14.89 0.80 5.21
N GLU A 123 15.68 1.84 5.45
CA GLU A 123 16.51 2.50 4.43
C GLU A 123 17.53 1.56 3.80
N GLN A 124 18.05 0.60 4.56
CA GLN A 124 19.06 -0.35 4.05
C GLN A 124 18.54 -1.28 2.94
N PHE A 125 17.22 -1.33 2.71
CA PHE A 125 16.59 -2.20 1.71
C PHE A 125 16.34 -1.51 0.38
N VAL A 126 16.36 -0.18 0.34
CA VAL A 126 16.08 0.58 -0.89
C VAL A 126 17.15 0.26 -1.94
N ASN A 127 16.72 0.05 -3.18
CA ASN A 127 17.57 -0.28 -4.33
C ASN A 127 18.28 -1.65 -4.28
N LYS A 128 17.97 -2.51 -3.29
CA LYS A 128 18.44 -3.90 -3.31
C LYS A 128 17.62 -4.73 -4.28
N SER A 129 18.27 -5.66 -4.97
CA SER A 129 17.59 -6.60 -5.85
C SER A 129 17.13 -7.81 -5.04
N ILE A 130 15.89 -8.27 -5.25
CA ILE A 130 15.37 -9.50 -4.63
C ILE A 130 15.99 -10.77 -5.24
N ARG A 131 16.88 -10.61 -6.21
CA ARG A 131 17.58 -11.69 -6.92
C ARG A 131 19.03 -11.82 -6.47
N ASP A 132 19.49 -10.93 -5.59
CA ASP A 132 20.84 -11.00 -5.04
C ASP A 132 20.92 -12.21 -4.10
N ALA A 133 21.97 -13.01 -4.26
CA ALA A 133 22.23 -14.25 -3.54
C ALA A 133 23.16 -14.03 -2.34
#